data_AF-A0A2B7WIG9-F1
#
_entry.id   AF-A0A2B7WIG9-F1
#
_cell.length_a   1.000
_cell.length_b   1.000
_cell.length_c   1.000
_cell.angle_alpha   90.00
_cell.angle_beta   90.00
_cell.angle_gamma   90.00
#
_symmetry.space_group_name_H-M   'P 1'
#
loop_
_entity.id
_entity.type
_entity.pdbx_description
1 polymer ?
#
loop_
_entity_poly.entity_id
_entity_poly.type
_entity_poly.pdbx_seq_one_letter_code
_entity_poly.pdbx_strand_id
1 'polypeptide(L)'
;MSIQHHSSRKSKISKRKDTVSTLQQKVLALERKVSELQQTSKQTSSELNTLIGHLKEAFPRARTRLDGSYEALKTAIAEGPQYRCQNCSKTYTRKQNLNRHYREKHNLDPPDARQTHVSPSPDESLKPARNPHIRSTARLDTSSLNVPPHPDLNSFLNNVEQPMASANKYTAQLENNDESSAIQNSASSSAVPPGLSPSNSLDLGEDQLGLWWPSALPTDDDLCSAMLQSARS
;
A
#
# COMPACT_ATOMS: atom_id res chain seq x y z
N MET A 1 -63.48 -6.02 46.09
CA MET A 1 -62.65 -7.00 45.36
C MET A 1 -61.29 -6.42 44.85
N SER A 2 -60.75 -5.31 45.38
CA SER A 2 -59.58 -4.62 44.78
C SER A 2 -58.17 -5.11 45.19
N ILE A 3 -58.02 -6.11 46.06
CA ILE A 3 -56.71 -6.43 46.67
C ILE A 3 -55.81 -7.29 45.75
N GLN A 4 -56.36 -8.07 44.81
CA GLN A 4 -55.56 -8.98 43.98
C GLN A 4 -54.66 -8.30 42.93
N HIS A 5 -54.93 -7.06 42.52
CA HIS A 5 -54.13 -6.40 41.47
C HIS A 5 -52.75 -5.88 41.93
N HIS A 6 -52.52 -5.71 43.24
CA HIS A 6 -51.27 -5.14 43.74
C HIS A 6 -50.07 -6.10 43.69
N SER A 7 -50.29 -7.41 43.84
CA SER A 7 -49.21 -8.41 43.81
C SER A 7 -48.60 -8.57 42.41
N SER A 8 -49.45 -8.58 41.37
CA SER A 8 -49.01 -8.70 39.97
C SER A 8 -48.14 -7.52 39.53
N ARG A 9 -48.44 -6.30 39.99
CA ARG A 9 -47.65 -5.10 39.66
C ARG A 9 -46.25 -5.15 40.28
N LYS A 10 -46.11 -5.59 41.54
CA LYS A 10 -44.81 -5.72 42.21
C LYS A 10 -43.90 -6.74 41.51
N SER A 11 -44.45 -7.88 41.09
CA SER A 11 -43.70 -8.90 40.33
C SER A 11 -43.18 -8.36 38.99
N LYS A 12 -44.00 -7.62 38.23
CA LYS A 12 -43.58 -6.99 36.96
C LYS A 12 -42.47 -5.95 37.15
N ILE A 13 -42.54 -5.17 38.23
CA ILE A 13 -41.52 -4.17 38.56
C ILE A 13 -40.19 -4.85 38.90
N SER A 14 -40.20 -5.95 39.66
CA SER A 14 -38.97 -6.69 39.98
C SER A 14 -38.28 -7.21 38.72
N LYS A 15 -39.03 -7.88 37.82
CA LYS A 15 -38.48 -8.40 36.56
C LYS A 15 -37.84 -7.30 35.71
N ARG A 16 -38.47 -6.12 35.64
CA ARG A 16 -37.91 -4.98 34.91
C ARG A 16 -36.59 -4.49 35.52
N LYS A 17 -36.49 -4.44 36.85
CA LYS A 17 -35.23 -4.05 37.53
C LYS A 17 -34.10 -5.03 37.20
N ASP A 18 -34.37 -6.33 37.21
CA ASP A 18 -33.37 -7.36 36.89
C ASP A 18 -32.91 -7.24 35.42
N THR A 19 -33.85 -6.97 34.50
CA THR A 19 -33.49 -6.73 33.09
C THR A 19 -32.65 -5.47 32.90
N VAL A 20 -32.96 -4.38 33.60
CA VAL A 20 -32.18 -3.13 33.54
C VAL A 20 -30.79 -3.35 34.10
N SER A 21 -30.66 -4.05 35.24
CA SER A 21 -29.36 -4.39 35.82
C SER A 21 -28.51 -5.25 34.88
N THR A 22 -29.13 -6.24 34.24
CA THR A 22 -28.45 -7.08 33.25
C THR A 22 -27.98 -6.28 32.04
N LEU A 23 -28.82 -5.38 31.51
CA LEU A 23 -28.44 -4.50 30.40
C LEU A 23 -27.30 -3.55 30.79
N GLN A 24 -27.34 -2.98 31.98
CA GLN A 24 -26.28 -2.10 32.48
C GLN A 24 -24.94 -2.83 32.60
N GLN A 25 -24.93 -4.08 33.07
CA GLN A 25 -23.72 -4.92 33.07
C GLN A 25 -23.22 -5.20 31.66
N LYS A 26 -24.10 -5.45 30.68
CA LYS A 26 -23.72 -5.65 29.28
C LYS A 26 -23.11 -4.40 28.66
N VAL A 27 -23.65 -3.21 28.94
CA VAL A 27 -23.09 -1.93 28.47
C VAL A 27 -21.67 -1.74 28.99
N LEU A 28 -21.44 -1.92 30.30
CA LEU A 28 -20.10 -1.84 30.89
C LEU A 28 -19.12 -2.89 30.31
N ALA A 29 -19.60 -4.08 29.95
CA ALA A 29 -18.79 -5.09 29.29
C ALA A 29 -18.41 -4.68 27.86
N LEU A 30 -19.33 -4.06 27.12
CA LEU A 30 -19.05 -3.54 25.77
C LEU A 30 -18.07 -2.37 25.81
N GLU A 31 -18.21 -1.45 26.77
CA GLU A 31 -17.28 -0.31 26.94
C GLU A 31 -15.83 -0.78 27.19
N ARG A 32 -15.65 -1.84 27.98
CA ARG A 32 -14.34 -2.47 28.19
C ARG A 32 -13.78 -3.05 26.89
N LYS A 33 -14.58 -3.80 26.13
CA LYS A 33 -14.15 -4.36 24.83
C LYS A 33 -13.79 -3.28 23.82
N VAL A 34 -14.54 -2.18 23.76
CA VAL A 34 -14.22 -1.04 22.89
C VAL A 34 -12.88 -0.43 23.25
N SER A 35 -12.60 -0.29 24.56
CA SER A 35 -11.31 0.22 25.04
C SER A 35 -10.15 -0.71 24.71
N GLU A 36 -10.32 -2.03 24.86
CA GLU A 36 -9.34 -3.04 24.45
C GLU A 36 -9.04 -2.96 22.94
N LEU A 37 -10.06 -2.89 22.09
CA LEU A 37 -9.89 -2.76 20.64
C LEU A 37 -9.20 -1.45 20.24
N GLN A 38 -9.47 -0.36 20.94
CA GLN A 38 -8.76 0.91 20.72
C GLN A 38 -7.28 0.81 21.10
N GLN A 39 -6.95 0.07 22.16
CA GLN A 39 -5.57 -0.13 22.58
C GLN A 39 -4.80 -1.02 21.58
N THR A 40 -5.41 -2.11 21.11
CA THR A 40 -4.77 -2.98 20.11
C THR A 40 -4.57 -2.23 18.79
N SER A 41 -5.53 -1.42 18.35
CA SER A 41 -5.39 -0.56 17.15
C SER A 41 -4.23 0.43 17.26
N LYS A 42 -4.05 1.05 18.44
CA LYS A 42 -2.90 1.93 18.68
C LYS A 42 -1.57 1.16 18.63
N GLN A 43 -1.53 -0.03 19.21
CA GLN A 43 -0.34 -0.88 19.20
C GLN A 43 0.04 -1.31 17.78
N THR A 44 -0.92 -1.82 17.00
CA THR A 44 -0.65 -2.26 15.62
C THR A 44 -0.22 -1.11 14.71
N SER A 45 -0.79 0.08 14.90
CA SER A 45 -0.34 1.29 14.20
C SER A 45 1.11 1.65 14.56
N SER A 46 1.50 1.54 15.83
CA SER A 46 2.88 1.80 16.25
C SER A 46 3.87 0.80 15.66
N GLU A 47 3.52 -0.50 15.64
CA GLU A 47 4.33 -1.56 15.03
C GLU A 47 4.51 -1.36 13.52
N LEU A 48 3.44 -0.96 12.82
CA LEU A 48 3.50 -0.67 11.39
C LEU A 48 4.40 0.52 11.07
N ASN A 49 4.36 1.57 11.90
CA ASN A 49 5.26 2.72 11.74
C ASN A 49 6.73 2.34 11.98
N THR A 50 7.01 1.47 12.96
CA THR A 50 8.37 0.93 13.18
C THR A 50 8.85 0.14 11.95
N LEU A 51 8.00 -0.71 11.37
CA LEU A 51 8.33 -1.46 10.15
C LEU A 51 8.60 -0.53 8.95
N ILE A 52 7.77 0.51 8.76
CA ILE A 52 8.02 1.52 7.73
C ILE A 52 9.38 2.21 7.94
N GLY A 53 9.74 2.52 9.19
CA GLY A 53 11.06 3.05 9.55
C GLY A 53 12.18 2.11 9.12
N HIS A 54 12.12 0.84 9.51
CA HIS A 54 13.13 -0.16 9.14
C HIS A 54 13.25 -0.33 7.62
N LEU A 55 12.14 -0.32 6.88
CA LEU A 55 12.19 -0.37 5.42
C LEU A 55 12.89 0.87 4.87
N LYS A 56 12.52 2.07 5.34
CA LYS A 56 13.18 3.33 4.92
C LYS A 56 14.67 3.36 5.23
N GLU A 57 15.13 2.71 6.29
CA GLU A 57 16.55 2.61 6.64
C GLU A 57 17.29 1.49 5.89
N ALA A 58 16.60 0.42 5.51
CA ALA A 58 17.18 -0.69 4.75
C ALA A 58 17.36 -0.33 3.25
N PHE A 59 16.42 0.42 2.66
CA PHE A 59 16.41 0.76 1.23
C PHE A 59 17.35 1.88 0.72
N PRO A 60 17.99 2.77 1.51
CA PRO A 60 18.92 3.77 0.98
C PRO A 60 20.15 3.11 0.34
N ARG A 61 20.56 1.94 0.84
CA ARG A 61 21.69 1.16 0.30
C ARG A 61 21.35 0.48 -1.03
N ALA A 62 20.08 0.24 -1.32
CA ALA A 62 19.62 -0.29 -2.60
C ALA A 62 19.39 0.83 -3.63
N ARG A 63 18.91 2.00 -3.18
CA ARG A 63 18.53 3.12 -4.05
C ARG A 63 19.73 3.79 -4.73
N THR A 64 20.84 3.98 -4.03
CA THR A 64 22.06 4.59 -4.62
C THR A 64 22.69 3.76 -5.74
N ARG A 65 22.35 2.47 -5.85
CA ARG A 65 22.76 1.62 -6.98
C ARG A 65 21.85 1.77 -8.20
N LEU A 66 20.58 2.12 -8.00
CA LEU A 66 19.60 2.24 -9.08
C LEU A 66 19.66 3.60 -9.79
N ASP A 67 19.92 4.69 -9.06
CA ASP A 67 19.99 6.02 -9.68
C ASP A 67 21.17 6.12 -10.68
N GLY A 68 22.32 5.53 -10.36
CA GLY A 68 23.44 5.42 -11.32
C GLY A 68 23.13 4.50 -12.50
N SER A 69 22.37 3.42 -12.28
CA SER A 69 21.97 2.49 -13.34
C SER A 69 20.91 3.07 -14.27
N TYR A 70 20.04 3.95 -13.78
CA TYR A 70 18.97 4.55 -14.58
C TYR A 70 19.53 5.59 -15.56
N GLU A 71 20.41 6.49 -15.12
CA GLU A 71 21.03 7.45 -16.02
C GLU A 71 21.96 6.77 -17.05
N ALA A 72 22.65 5.70 -16.66
CA ALA A 72 23.42 4.87 -17.60
C ALA A 72 22.50 4.18 -18.62
N LEU A 73 21.37 3.61 -18.19
CA LEU A 73 20.39 2.98 -19.10
C LEU A 73 19.73 4.02 -20.01
N LYS A 74 19.36 5.18 -19.48
CA LYS A 74 18.78 6.30 -20.23
C LYS A 74 19.74 6.83 -21.28
N THR A 75 21.02 6.95 -20.96
CA THR A 75 22.07 7.30 -21.92
C THR A 75 22.22 6.21 -22.98
N ALA A 76 22.27 4.94 -22.59
CA ALA A 76 22.37 3.81 -23.54
C ALA A 76 21.14 3.70 -24.48
N ILE A 77 19.95 4.01 -23.97
CA ILE A 77 18.72 4.06 -24.78
C ILE A 77 18.73 5.29 -25.71
N ALA A 78 19.21 6.44 -25.23
CA ALA A 78 19.33 7.65 -26.03
C ALA A 78 20.33 7.50 -27.18
N GLU A 79 21.44 6.81 -26.95
CA GLU A 79 22.44 6.52 -27.98
C GLU A 79 22.01 5.39 -28.92
N GLY A 80 21.17 4.46 -28.43
CA GLY A 80 20.53 3.40 -29.22
C GLY A 80 21.51 2.41 -29.88
N PRO A 81 21.05 1.20 -30.25
CA PRO A 81 21.88 0.30 -31.03
C PRO A 81 22.15 0.90 -32.42
N GLN A 82 23.43 1.11 -32.75
CA GLN A 82 23.84 1.57 -34.07
C GLN A 82 23.96 0.38 -35.04
N TYR A 83 23.31 0.51 -36.20
CA TYR A 83 23.31 -0.48 -37.27
C TYR A 83 24.22 -0.02 -38.41
N ARG A 84 25.39 -0.67 -38.56
CA ARG A 84 26.38 -0.35 -39.60
C ARG A 84 26.18 -1.23 -40.84
N CYS A 85 26.28 -0.64 -42.02
CA CYS A 85 26.34 -1.41 -43.27
C CYS A 85 27.73 -2.08 -43.42
N GLN A 86 27.78 -3.31 -43.94
CA GLN A 86 29.03 -4.03 -44.15
C GLN A 86 29.64 -3.70 -45.52
N ASN A 87 28.80 -3.42 -46.51
CA ASN A 87 29.23 -3.04 -47.86
C ASN A 87 29.66 -1.57 -47.95
N CYS A 88 29.22 -0.71 -47.03
CA CYS A 88 29.72 0.65 -46.89
C CYS A 88 29.75 1.10 -45.43
N SER A 89 30.64 2.03 -45.06
CA SER A 89 30.82 2.46 -43.66
C SER A 89 29.71 3.36 -43.10
N LYS A 90 28.48 3.34 -43.65
CA LYS A 90 27.35 4.15 -43.15
C LYS A 90 26.68 3.49 -41.93
N THR A 91 26.37 4.30 -40.92
CA THR A 91 25.71 3.90 -39.67
C THR A 91 24.30 4.48 -39.59
N TYR A 92 23.39 3.73 -38.97
CA TYR A 92 21.98 4.08 -38.85
C TYR A 92 21.48 3.78 -37.42
N THR A 93 20.61 4.61 -36.86
CA THR A 93 20.01 4.41 -35.53
C THR A 93 18.86 3.39 -35.51
N ARG A 94 18.33 3.03 -36.69
CA ARG A 94 17.22 2.08 -36.83
C ARG A 94 17.51 1.05 -37.92
N LYS A 95 17.16 -0.20 -37.63
CA LYS A 95 17.30 -1.33 -38.56
C LYS A 95 16.56 -1.14 -39.89
N GLN A 96 15.37 -0.53 -39.86
CA GLN A 96 14.58 -0.26 -41.07
C GLN A 96 15.34 0.63 -42.07
N ASN A 97 16.06 1.64 -41.57
CA ASN A 97 16.84 2.53 -42.42
C ASN A 97 18.04 1.81 -43.04
N LEU A 98 18.70 0.93 -42.28
CA LEU A 98 19.76 0.08 -42.81
C LEU A 98 19.22 -0.85 -43.91
N ASN A 99 18.07 -1.49 -43.70
CA ASN A 99 17.48 -2.40 -44.70
C ASN A 99 17.11 -1.67 -46.00
N ARG A 100 16.52 -0.47 -45.90
CA ARG A 100 16.25 0.37 -47.07
C ARG A 100 17.55 0.72 -47.80
N HIS A 101 18.57 1.11 -47.05
CA HIS A 101 19.88 1.42 -47.61
C HIS A 101 20.52 0.25 -48.37
N TYR A 102 20.45 -0.98 -47.82
CA TYR A 102 20.94 -2.19 -48.51
C TYR A 102 20.23 -2.40 -49.86
N ARG A 103 18.91 -2.24 -49.89
CA ARG A 103 18.12 -2.42 -51.11
C ARG A 103 18.45 -1.36 -52.16
N GLU A 104 18.53 -0.09 -51.75
CA GLU A 104 18.72 1.03 -52.69
C GLU A 104 20.16 1.23 -53.17
N LYS A 105 21.17 0.93 -52.33
CA LYS A 105 22.57 1.22 -52.64
C LYS A 105 23.39 -0.01 -52.99
N HIS A 106 22.94 -1.19 -52.56
CA HIS A 106 23.65 -2.44 -52.82
C HIS A 106 22.83 -3.44 -53.63
N ASN A 107 21.52 -3.20 -53.85
CA ASN A 107 20.61 -4.16 -54.50
C ASN A 107 20.67 -5.55 -53.86
N LEU A 108 20.97 -5.60 -52.56
CA LEU A 108 21.05 -6.82 -51.78
C LEU A 108 19.82 -6.95 -50.89
N ASP A 109 19.39 -8.18 -50.70
CA ASP A 109 18.45 -8.48 -49.63
C ASP A 109 19.10 -8.18 -48.28
N PRO A 110 18.36 -7.53 -47.35
CA PRO A 110 18.90 -7.16 -46.06
C PRO A 110 19.39 -8.41 -45.31
N PRO A 111 20.59 -8.38 -44.72
CA PRO A 111 21.13 -9.53 -44.00
C PRO A 111 20.19 -9.92 -42.85
N ASP A 112 20.01 -11.23 -42.67
CA ASP A 112 19.08 -11.79 -41.70
C ASP A 112 19.37 -11.23 -40.29
N ALA A 113 18.30 -11.01 -39.54
CA ALA A 113 18.21 -10.18 -38.34
C ALA A 113 19.22 -10.47 -37.23
N ARG A 114 19.91 -11.60 -37.30
CA ARG A 114 20.77 -12.14 -36.26
C ARG A 114 22.25 -11.73 -36.40
N GLN A 115 22.69 -11.16 -37.52
CA GLN A 115 24.13 -11.00 -37.82
C GLN A 115 24.71 -9.58 -37.73
N THR A 116 23.91 -8.52 -37.45
CA THR A 116 24.40 -7.13 -37.57
C THR A 116 24.41 -6.31 -36.28
N HIS A 117 24.17 -6.92 -35.12
CA HIS A 117 24.47 -6.24 -33.86
C HIS A 117 26.00 -6.25 -33.68
N VAL A 118 26.65 -5.18 -34.13
CA VAL A 118 28.00 -4.89 -33.66
C VAL A 118 27.79 -4.35 -32.26
N SER A 119 27.83 -5.22 -31.25
CA SER A 119 28.05 -4.75 -29.88
C SER A 119 29.25 -3.82 -29.95
N PRO A 120 29.15 -2.56 -29.47
CA PRO A 120 30.31 -1.68 -29.43
C PRO A 120 31.37 -2.42 -28.62
N SER A 121 32.35 -2.99 -29.33
CA SER A 121 33.50 -3.62 -28.70
C SER A 121 34.12 -2.50 -27.88
N PRO A 122 34.22 -2.63 -26.55
CA PRO A 122 34.84 -1.60 -25.75
C PRO A 122 36.25 -1.44 -26.30
N ASP A 123 36.51 -0.24 -26.80
CA ASP A 123 37.74 0.18 -27.42
C ASP A 123 38.94 -0.34 -26.62
N GLU A 124 39.82 -1.00 -27.37
CA GLU A 124 41.09 -1.58 -27.01
C GLU A 124 42.13 -0.51 -26.64
N SER A 125 41.76 0.50 -25.84
CA SER A 125 42.61 1.68 -25.56
C SER A 125 42.84 2.01 -24.09
N LEU A 126 42.46 1.13 -23.15
CA LEU A 126 42.92 1.22 -21.76
C LEU A 126 43.34 -0.15 -21.24
N LYS A 127 44.59 -0.53 -21.50
CA LYS A 127 45.32 -1.47 -20.65
C LYS A 127 45.47 -0.81 -19.28
N PRO A 128 44.85 -1.30 -18.19
CA PRO A 128 45.27 -0.89 -16.87
C PRO A 128 46.67 -1.46 -16.68
N ALA A 129 47.62 -0.60 -16.31
CA ALA A 129 48.90 -1.04 -15.81
C ALA A 129 48.66 -2.11 -14.73
N ARG A 130 49.19 -3.31 -14.96
CA ARG A 130 49.31 -4.36 -13.93
C ARG A 130 49.96 -3.69 -12.71
N ASN A 131 49.20 -3.53 -11.64
CA ASN A 131 49.72 -3.20 -10.34
C ASN A 131 50.09 -4.53 -9.66
N PRO A 132 51.38 -4.92 -9.54
CA PRO A 132 51.76 -6.21 -9.02
C PRO A 132 51.92 -6.11 -7.49
N HIS A 133 50.87 -5.73 -6.77
CA HIS A 133 50.93 -5.80 -5.30
C HIS A 133 49.57 -5.83 -4.61
N ILE A 134 48.81 -6.92 -4.81
CA ILE A 134 48.02 -7.47 -3.69
C ILE A 134 48.27 -8.97 -3.66
N ARG A 135 49.19 -9.32 -2.75
CA ARG A 135 49.46 -10.67 -2.27
C ARG A 135 48.26 -11.10 -1.41
N SER A 136 47.98 -12.40 -1.45
CA SER A 136 47.20 -13.16 -0.46
C SER A 136 45.74 -13.45 -0.81
N THR A 137 45.62 -14.50 -1.62
CA THR A 137 44.55 -15.50 -1.57
C THR A 137 44.35 -16.01 -0.13
N ALA A 138 43.37 -15.47 0.59
CA ALA A 138 42.71 -16.23 1.64
C ALA A 138 41.58 -17.02 0.97
N ARG A 139 41.83 -18.31 0.68
CA ARG A 139 40.75 -19.27 0.47
C ARG A 139 39.99 -19.35 1.79
N LEU A 140 38.86 -18.67 1.89
CA LEU A 140 37.90 -18.93 2.96
C LEU A 140 37.34 -20.32 2.71
N ASP A 141 37.73 -21.24 3.58
CA ASP A 141 37.20 -22.59 3.64
C ASP A 141 35.72 -22.49 4.06
N THR A 142 34.82 -22.56 3.09
CA THR A 142 33.37 -22.50 3.30
C THR A 142 32.81 -23.79 3.91
N SER A 143 33.67 -24.75 4.30
CA SER A 143 33.28 -26.06 4.81
C SER A 143 32.86 -26.05 6.29
N SER A 144 32.88 -24.89 6.97
CA SER A 144 32.56 -24.78 8.41
C SER A 144 31.47 -23.77 8.77
N LEU A 145 30.75 -23.23 7.78
CA LEU A 145 29.52 -22.49 8.07
C LEU A 145 28.38 -23.50 8.21
N ASN A 146 28.18 -23.94 9.45
CA ASN A 146 26.96 -24.61 9.89
C ASN A 146 25.80 -23.60 9.80
N VAL A 147 25.32 -23.34 8.58
CA VAL A 147 24.11 -22.55 8.34
C VAL A 147 22.95 -23.41 8.83
N PRO A 148 22.22 -23.01 9.88
CA PRO A 148 21.06 -23.75 10.33
C PRO A 148 20.08 -23.88 9.16
N PRO A 149 19.45 -25.06 8.97
CA PRO A 149 18.51 -25.27 7.87
C PRO A 149 17.46 -24.16 7.91
N HIS A 150 17.37 -23.42 6.81
CA HIS A 150 16.43 -22.33 6.66
C HIS A 150 15.03 -22.88 6.95
N PRO A 151 14.22 -22.25 7.83
CA PRO A 151 12.87 -22.72 8.08
C PRO A 151 12.12 -22.78 6.75
N ASP A 152 11.53 -23.95 6.50
CA ASP A 152 10.76 -24.24 5.29
C ASP A 152 9.69 -23.15 5.10
N LEU A 153 9.70 -22.48 3.95
CA LEU A 153 8.75 -21.42 3.64
C LEU A 153 7.29 -21.91 3.76
N ASN A 154 7.05 -23.23 3.64
CA ASN A 154 5.73 -23.82 3.89
C ASN A 154 5.30 -23.76 5.36
N SER A 155 6.22 -23.79 6.35
CA SER A 155 5.82 -23.65 7.75
C SER A 155 5.40 -22.22 8.08
N PHE A 156 5.94 -21.23 7.35
CA PHE A 156 5.55 -19.83 7.50
C PHE A 156 4.17 -19.54 6.91
N LEU A 157 3.84 -20.13 5.75
CA LEU A 157 2.52 -19.96 5.14
C LEU A 157 1.40 -20.61 5.96
N ASN A 158 1.64 -21.78 6.56
CA ASN A 158 0.66 -22.46 7.41
C ASN A 158 0.33 -21.71 8.72
N ASN A 159 1.23 -20.86 9.21
CA ASN A 159 0.98 -20.06 10.43
C ASN A 159 0.16 -18.78 10.16
N VAL A 160 0.09 -18.31 8.91
CA VAL A 160 -0.69 -17.12 8.54
C VAL A 160 -2.16 -17.46 8.26
N GLU A 161 -2.47 -18.71 7.89
CA GLU A 161 -3.86 -19.13 7.62
C GLU A 161 -4.70 -19.38 8.89
N GLN A 162 -4.08 -19.76 10.01
CA GLN A 162 -4.82 -20.04 11.26
C GLN A 162 -5.60 -18.85 11.86
N PRO A 163 -5.09 -17.60 11.89
CA PRO A 163 -5.86 -16.48 12.46
C PRO A 163 -7.03 -16.01 11.58
N MET A 164 -7.06 -16.33 10.28
CA MET A 164 -8.16 -15.93 9.39
C MET A 164 -9.35 -16.90 9.46
N ALA A 165 -9.10 -18.20 9.73
CA ALA A 165 -10.17 -19.19 9.89
C ALA A 165 -10.98 -19.00 11.19
N SER A 166 -10.40 -18.42 12.23
CA SER A 166 -11.10 -18.09 13.48
C SER A 166 -11.95 -16.82 13.37
N ALA A 167 -11.58 -15.86 12.54
CA ALA A 167 -12.40 -14.67 12.26
C ALA A 167 -13.75 -15.02 11.58
N ASN A 168 -13.74 -15.98 10.65
CA ASN A 168 -14.96 -16.44 9.96
C ASN A 168 -15.94 -17.23 10.85
N LYS A 169 -15.47 -17.81 11.98
CA LYS A 169 -16.38 -18.47 12.93
C LYS A 169 -17.17 -17.46 13.79
N TYR A 170 -16.68 -16.25 13.97
CA TYR A 170 -17.37 -15.21 14.74
C TYR A 170 -18.48 -14.51 13.94
N THR A 171 -18.33 -14.36 12.62
CA THR A 171 -19.38 -13.79 11.75
C THR A 171 -20.60 -14.71 11.66
N ALA A 172 -20.40 -16.03 11.53
CA ALA A 172 -21.49 -17.01 11.50
C ALA A 172 -22.27 -17.13 12.83
N GLN A 173 -21.67 -16.77 13.97
CA GLN A 173 -22.38 -16.77 15.26
C GLN A 173 -23.22 -15.51 15.49
N LEU A 174 -22.96 -14.41 14.78
CA LEU A 174 -23.76 -13.18 14.91
C LEU A 174 -25.07 -13.29 14.12
N GLU A 175 -25.06 -13.90 12.94
CA GLU A 175 -26.27 -14.08 12.12
C GLU A 175 -27.32 -14.99 12.79
N ASN A 176 -26.89 -15.99 13.58
CA ASN A 176 -27.80 -16.88 14.30
C ASN A 176 -28.44 -16.24 15.56
N ASN A 177 -27.95 -15.08 16.01
CA ASN A 177 -28.51 -14.41 17.20
C ASN A 177 -29.58 -13.36 16.89
N ASP A 178 -29.71 -12.90 15.64
CA ASP A 178 -30.73 -11.92 15.24
C ASP A 178 -32.10 -12.55 14.90
N GLU A 179 -32.17 -13.85 14.55
CA GLU A 179 -33.45 -14.52 14.24
C GLU A 179 -34.31 -14.86 15.47
N SER A 180 -33.78 -14.78 16.70
CA SER A 180 -34.56 -15.07 17.93
C SER A 180 -35.33 -13.85 18.49
N SER A 181 -35.33 -12.70 17.81
CA SER A 181 -36.01 -11.48 18.29
C SER A 181 -37.34 -11.16 17.59
N ALA A 182 -37.76 -11.96 16.61
CA ALA A 182 -39.04 -11.75 15.88
C ALA A 182 -40.23 -12.40 16.62
N ILE A 183 -40.58 -11.91 17.82
CA ILE A 183 -41.87 -12.20 18.46
C ILE A 183 -42.69 -10.90 18.57
N GLN A 184 -43.66 -10.81 17.65
CA GLN A 184 -44.99 -10.19 17.76
C GLN A 184 -45.12 -8.91 18.59
N ASN A 185 -45.09 -7.76 17.90
CA ASN A 185 -45.84 -6.56 18.30
C ASN A 185 -46.77 -6.14 17.16
N SER A 186 -47.91 -6.81 17.06
CA SER A 186 -49.05 -6.36 16.26
C SER A 186 -50.16 -5.89 17.18
N ALA A 187 -50.79 -4.77 16.77
CA ALA A 187 -51.95 -4.10 17.35
C ALA A 187 -51.66 -2.99 18.38
N SER A 188 -51.74 -1.74 17.91
CA SER A 188 -52.75 -0.78 18.37
C SER A 188 -52.76 0.45 17.47
N SER A 189 -53.83 0.58 16.70
CA SER A 189 -54.26 1.79 16.00
C SER A 189 -54.33 2.99 16.95
N SER A 190 -53.85 4.15 16.52
CA SER A 190 -54.43 5.42 16.92
C SER A 190 -54.30 6.42 15.79
N ALA A 191 -55.45 6.85 15.29
CA ALA A 191 -55.62 7.86 14.28
C ALA A 191 -54.97 9.18 14.72
N VAL A 192 -54.32 9.86 13.76
CA VAL A 192 -53.87 11.26 13.89
C VAL A 192 -54.66 12.08 12.86
N PRO A 193 -55.29 13.20 13.25
CA PRO A 193 -56.04 14.05 12.32
C PRO A 193 -55.11 14.91 11.45
N PRO A 194 -55.57 15.35 10.27
CA PRO A 194 -54.81 16.27 9.42
C PRO A 194 -55.08 17.71 9.86
N GLY A 195 -54.02 18.50 9.96
CA GLY A 195 -54.12 19.95 10.11
C GLY A 195 -53.20 20.47 11.20
N LEU A 196 -52.08 21.04 10.79
CA LEU A 196 -51.73 22.44 11.03
C LEU A 196 -50.27 22.63 10.61
N SER A 197 -50.09 23.54 9.66
CA SER A 197 -48.82 24.08 9.19
C SER A 197 -48.02 24.68 10.36
N PRO A 198 -46.69 24.66 10.26
CA PRO A 198 -45.94 25.84 10.65
C PRO A 198 -45.05 26.30 9.51
N SER A 199 -45.43 27.46 8.97
CA SER A 199 -44.51 28.40 8.34
C SER A 199 -43.46 28.77 9.39
N ASN A 200 -42.21 28.36 9.17
CA ASN A 200 -41.04 29.00 9.77
C ASN A 200 -39.89 28.84 8.78
N SER A 201 -39.88 29.76 7.82
CA SER A 201 -38.72 30.06 6.98
C SER A 201 -37.69 30.74 7.87
N LEU A 202 -36.83 29.95 8.52
CA LEU A 202 -35.57 30.43 9.07
C LEU A 202 -34.57 30.50 7.93
N ASP A 203 -34.53 31.70 7.34
CA ASP A 203 -33.45 32.22 6.51
C ASP A 203 -32.16 32.22 7.35
N LEU A 204 -31.39 31.13 7.23
CA LEU A 204 -30.02 31.07 7.72
C LEU A 204 -29.14 31.44 6.54
N GLY A 205 -28.61 32.66 6.60
CA GLY A 205 -27.71 33.22 5.62
C GLY A 205 -26.57 32.26 5.27
N GLU A 206 -26.44 31.98 3.98
CA GLU A 206 -25.24 31.47 3.33
C GLU A 206 -24.16 32.55 3.33
N ASP A 207 -23.66 32.91 4.51
CA ASP A 207 -22.48 33.75 4.64
C ASP A 207 -21.22 32.87 4.71
N GLN A 208 -20.47 32.89 3.60
CA GLN A 208 -19.01 32.86 3.57
C GLN A 208 -18.32 31.67 4.27
N LEU A 209 -18.34 30.51 3.62
CA LEU A 209 -17.18 29.62 3.63
C LEU A 209 -16.59 29.59 2.22
N GLY A 210 -15.98 30.73 1.87
CA GLY A 210 -15.07 30.81 0.74
C GLY A 210 -13.91 29.86 0.96
N LEU A 211 -14.00 28.71 0.31
CA LEU A 211 -12.90 27.78 0.08
C LEU A 211 -11.80 28.54 -0.67
N TRP A 212 -10.89 29.17 0.06
CA TRP A 212 -9.59 29.57 -0.49
C TRP A 212 -8.75 28.30 -0.59
N TRP A 213 -9.01 27.50 -1.63
CA TRP A 213 -8.03 26.53 -2.07
C TRP A 213 -6.95 27.31 -2.84
N PRO A 214 -5.68 27.34 -2.39
CA PRO A 214 -4.64 27.94 -3.20
C PRO A 214 -4.47 27.10 -4.46
N SER A 215 -4.93 27.63 -5.60
CA SER A 215 -4.84 27.01 -6.94
C SER A 215 -3.42 26.99 -7.52
N ALA A 216 -2.39 27.11 -6.68
CA ALA A 216 -0.99 27.05 -7.13
C ALA A 216 -0.25 26.06 -6.25
N LEU A 217 -0.14 24.82 -6.71
CA LEU A 217 0.95 23.96 -6.25
C LEU A 217 2.26 24.66 -6.65
N PRO A 218 3.19 24.87 -5.71
CA PRO A 218 4.51 25.38 -6.05
C PRO A 218 5.15 24.41 -7.02
N THR A 219 5.59 24.91 -8.17
CA THR A 219 6.43 24.16 -9.10
C THR A 219 7.76 23.86 -8.43
N ASP A 220 8.37 22.70 -8.73
CA ASP A 220 9.57 22.18 -8.07
C ASP A 220 10.77 23.17 -8.02
N ASP A 221 10.78 24.20 -8.87
CA ASP A 221 11.80 25.25 -8.89
C ASP A 221 11.77 26.18 -7.64
N ASP A 222 10.61 26.41 -7.01
CA ASP A 222 10.50 27.31 -5.86
C ASP A 222 11.04 26.69 -4.55
N LEU A 223 10.96 25.35 -4.44
CA LEU A 223 11.47 24.61 -3.28
C LEU A 223 13.00 24.62 -3.21
N CYS A 224 13.69 24.71 -4.35
CA CYS A 224 15.14 24.71 -4.39
C CYS A 224 15.75 26.04 -3.93
N SER A 225 15.04 27.16 -4.14
CA SER A 225 15.49 28.49 -3.70
C SER A 225 15.34 28.72 -2.20
N ALA A 226 14.31 28.13 -1.57
CA ALA A 226 14.09 28.24 -0.13
C ALA A 226 15.13 27.48 0.71
N MET A 227 15.62 26.33 0.22
CA MET A 227 16.66 25.57 0.95
C MET A 227 18.02 26.26 0.95
N LEU A 228 18.35 27.06 -0.07
CA LEU A 228 19.62 27.80 -0.15
C LEU A 228 19.67 29.01 0.79
N GLN A 229 18.52 29.56 1.20
CA GLN A 229 18.47 30.70 2.13
C GLN A 229 18.64 30.28 3.60
N SER A 230 18.24 29.06 3.97
CA SER A 230 18.43 28.55 5.35
C SER A 230 19.86 28.10 5.66
N ALA A 231 20.73 27.96 4.65
CA ALA A 231 22.13 27.55 4.84
C ALA A 231 23.10 28.75 5.04
N ARG A 232 22.58 29.99 5.10
CA ARG A 232 23.38 31.22 5.25
C ARG A 232 23.11 31.99 6.56
N SER A 233 22.41 31.38 7.52
CA SER A 233 22.23 31.94 8.88
C SER A 233 22.93 31.08 9.91
#